data_AF-A0A1I7SXD0-F1
#
_entry.id   AF-A0A1I7SXD0-F1
#
_cell.length_a   1.000
_cell.length_b   1.000
_cell.length_c   1.000
_cell.angle_alpha   90.00
_cell.angle_beta   90.00
_cell.angle_gamma   90.00
#
_symmetry.space_group_name_H-M   'P 1'
#
loop_
_entity.id
_entity.type
_entity.pdbx_description
1 polymer ?
#
loop_
_entity_poly.entity_id
_entity_poly.type
_entity_poly.pdbx_seq_one_letter_code
_entity_poly.pdbx_strand_id
1 'polypeptide(L)'
;MQMHLASEGTYQQNPFFLSLVYHLMENTTEVVELIHSYPFKNRSEPMKFARAKLYMYHFTNKTERGWWKRDYQEEYMPVFNKGNQALLDYLTERRIITKKKSKFINGPLGIYLRRWHRLTKGLDAFSFLFTFAIFLIVKAIHQWFYPHHFHPFND
;
A
#
# COMPACT_ATOMS: atom_id res chain seq x y z
N MET A 1 11.54 -10.98 -4.77
CA MET A 1 10.92 -12.30 -5.05
C MET A 1 9.72 -12.21 -5.98
N GLN A 2 8.71 -11.35 -5.78
CA GLN A 2 7.47 -11.41 -6.61
C GLN A 2 7.57 -10.87 -8.05
N MET A 3 8.40 -9.85 -8.33
CA MET A 3 8.57 -9.36 -9.71
C MET A 3 9.33 -10.34 -10.61
N HIS A 4 10.19 -11.19 -10.01
CA HIS A 4 10.92 -12.22 -10.75
C HIS A 4 9.98 -13.34 -11.22
N LEU A 5 9.06 -13.79 -10.35
CA LEU A 5 8.03 -14.75 -10.75
C LEU A 5 7.16 -14.22 -11.89
N ALA A 6 6.86 -12.91 -11.87
CA ALA A 6 6.14 -12.28 -12.98
C ALA A 6 6.93 -12.31 -14.31
N SER A 7 8.26 -12.39 -14.28
CA SER A 7 9.07 -12.47 -15.51
C SER A 7 9.13 -13.87 -16.12
N GLU A 8 8.76 -14.91 -15.38
CA GLU A 8 8.87 -16.32 -15.82
C GLU A 8 7.61 -16.84 -16.52
N GLY A 9 6.47 -16.17 -16.34
CA GLY A 9 5.18 -16.59 -16.88
C GLY A 9 4.51 -15.51 -17.69
N THR A 10 3.24 -15.72 -18.07
CA THR A 10 2.43 -14.68 -18.72
C THR A 10 1.76 -13.76 -17.70
N TYR A 11 1.37 -12.56 -18.13
CA TYR A 11 0.69 -11.60 -17.25
C TYR A 11 -0.63 -12.15 -16.64
N GLN A 12 -1.34 -13.03 -17.35
CA GLN A 12 -2.57 -13.69 -16.89
C GLN A 12 -2.34 -14.76 -15.82
N GLN A 13 -1.12 -15.29 -15.71
CA GLN A 13 -0.73 -16.23 -14.66
C GLN A 13 -0.28 -15.51 -13.38
N ASN A 14 -0.09 -14.19 -13.46
CA ASN A 14 0.43 -13.36 -12.38
C ASN A 14 -0.64 -12.37 -11.87
N PRO A 15 -1.67 -12.85 -11.15
CA PRO A 15 -2.77 -12.02 -10.67
C PRO A 15 -2.33 -10.85 -9.78
N PHE A 16 -1.28 -11.05 -9.00
CA PHE A 16 -0.68 -10.00 -8.17
C PHE A 16 -0.21 -8.81 -9.01
N PHE A 17 0.45 -9.05 -10.15
CA PHE A 17 0.95 -7.99 -11.02
C PHE A 17 -0.20 -7.16 -11.60
N LEU A 18 -1.26 -7.81 -12.07
CA LEU A 18 -2.44 -7.12 -12.57
C LEU A 18 -3.18 -6.34 -11.48
N SER A 19 -3.22 -6.87 -10.25
CA SER A 19 -3.73 -6.14 -9.08
C SER A 19 -2.93 -4.87 -8.79
N LEU A 20 -1.60 -4.97 -8.82
CA LEU A 20 -0.71 -3.81 -8.64
C LEU A 20 -0.98 -2.74 -9.70
N VAL A 21 -1.00 -3.13 -10.98
CA VAL A 21 -1.29 -2.22 -12.10
C VAL A 21 -2.64 -1.53 -11.92
N TYR A 22 -3.68 -2.30 -11.56
CA TYR A 22 -5.00 -1.76 -11.26
C TYR A 22 -4.97 -0.70 -10.14
N HIS A 23 -4.33 -1.00 -9.01
CA HIS A 23 -4.28 -0.08 -7.87
C HIS A 23 -3.45 1.18 -8.15
N LEU A 24 -2.42 1.08 -9.00
CA LEU A 24 -1.66 2.24 -9.46
C LEU A 24 -2.51 3.14 -10.37
N MET A 25 -3.26 2.57 -11.32
CA MET A 25 -4.21 3.33 -12.15
C MET A 25 -5.34 3.97 -11.33
N GLU A 26 -5.77 3.30 -10.27
CA GLU A 26 -6.76 3.85 -9.33
C GLU A 26 -6.18 4.86 -8.35
N ASN A 27 -4.86 5.05 -8.34
CA ASN A 27 -4.14 5.94 -7.43
C ASN A 27 -4.46 5.62 -5.96
N THR A 28 -4.49 4.33 -5.63
CA THR A 28 -4.73 3.84 -4.27
C THR A 28 -3.57 4.28 -3.38
N THR A 29 -3.85 5.16 -2.41
CA THR A 29 -2.82 5.81 -1.57
C THR A 29 -1.85 4.82 -0.95
N GLU A 30 -2.40 3.74 -0.41
CA GLU A 30 -1.66 2.69 0.30
C GLU A 30 -0.66 1.97 -0.61
N VAL A 31 -0.96 1.84 -1.90
CA VAL A 31 -0.08 1.18 -2.88
C VAL A 31 0.91 2.18 -3.45
N VAL A 32 0.47 3.39 -3.75
CA VAL A 32 1.31 4.44 -4.33
C VAL A 32 2.41 4.87 -3.37
N GLU A 33 2.14 4.93 -2.06
CA GLU A 33 3.15 5.24 -1.05
C GLU A 33 4.25 4.18 -0.96
N LEU A 34 3.99 2.92 -1.34
CA LEU A 34 5.03 1.87 -1.40
C LEU A 34 5.98 2.06 -2.58
N ILE A 35 5.59 2.86 -3.58
CA ILE A 35 6.42 3.15 -4.75
C ILE A 35 7.21 4.42 -4.48
N HIS A 36 8.52 4.25 -4.29
CA HIS A 36 9.45 5.34 -3.98
C HIS A 36 9.30 6.55 -4.92
N SER A 37 9.34 6.30 -6.24
CA SER A 37 9.20 7.33 -7.27
C SER A 37 8.02 7.03 -8.20
N TYR A 38 6.82 7.40 -7.75
CA TYR A 38 5.62 7.37 -8.57
C TYR A 38 5.37 8.73 -9.24
N PRO A 39 5.30 8.83 -10.58
CA PRO A 39 5.14 10.11 -11.27
C PRO A 39 3.72 10.68 -11.19
N PHE A 40 2.69 9.84 -10.96
CA PHE A 40 1.28 10.26 -10.91
C PHE A 40 0.77 10.47 -9.48
N LYS A 41 1.61 11.05 -8.60
CA LYS A 41 1.26 11.32 -7.19
C LYS A 41 0.08 12.27 -7.05
N ASN A 42 -0.11 13.20 -8.00
CA ASN A 42 -1.25 14.10 -8.00
C ASN A 42 -2.54 13.35 -8.35
N ARG A 43 -3.53 13.38 -7.45
CA ARG A 43 -4.84 12.76 -7.70
C ARG A 43 -5.63 13.41 -8.84
N SER A 44 -5.34 14.66 -9.17
CA SER A 44 -5.96 15.37 -10.29
C SER A 44 -5.51 14.82 -11.65
N GLU A 45 -4.36 14.14 -11.72
CA GLU A 45 -3.79 13.59 -12.95
C GLU A 45 -3.37 12.12 -12.77
N PRO A 46 -4.33 11.19 -12.61
CA PRO A 46 -4.03 9.78 -12.41
C PRO A 46 -3.55 9.12 -13.71
N MET A 47 -2.84 7.99 -13.57
CA MET A 47 -2.45 7.14 -14.69
C MET A 47 -3.68 6.62 -15.43
N LYS A 48 -3.82 7.00 -16.70
CA LYS A 48 -4.97 6.61 -17.55
C LYS A 48 -4.76 5.30 -18.29
N PHE A 49 -3.50 4.97 -18.58
CA PHE A 49 -3.13 3.81 -19.37
C PHE A 49 -1.89 3.15 -18.77
N ALA A 50 -1.86 1.82 -18.79
CA ALA A 50 -0.71 1.04 -18.39
C ALA A 50 -0.42 -0.03 -19.45
N ARG A 51 0.87 -0.23 -19.75
CA ARG A 51 1.39 -1.31 -20.58
C ARG A 51 2.66 -1.85 -19.94
N ALA A 52 3.03 -3.10 -20.23
CA ALA A 52 4.28 -3.66 -19.74
C ALA A 52 5.08 -4.29 -20.87
N LYS A 53 6.40 -4.10 -20.81
CA LYS A 53 7.37 -4.68 -21.76
C LYS A 53 8.33 -5.56 -20.98
N LEU A 54 8.65 -6.72 -21.54
CA LEU A 54 9.65 -7.62 -20.98
C LEU A 54 11.03 -7.28 -21.56
N TYR A 55 12.03 -7.22 -20.68
CA TYR A 55 13.42 -7.00 -21.05
C TYR A 55 14.28 -8.08 -20.41
N MET A 56 15.24 -8.59 -21.17
CA MET A 56 16.32 -9.42 -20.64
C MET A 56 17.50 -8.52 -20.28
N TYR A 57 18.13 -8.78 -19.14
CA TYR A 57 19.28 -8.02 -18.69
C TYR A 57 20.56 -8.86 -18.77
N HIS A 58 21.58 -8.28 -19.39
CA HIS A 58 22.91 -8.89 -19.51
C HIS A 58 23.92 -8.03 -18.77
N PHE A 59 24.88 -8.67 -18.09
CA PHE A 59 26.02 -7.95 -17.54
C PHE A 59 26.81 -7.31 -18.68
N THR A 60 27.15 -6.04 -18.51
CA THR A 60 27.98 -5.31 -19.45
C THR A 60 29.45 -5.71 -19.28
N ASN A 61 30.20 -5.66 -20.38
CA ASN A 61 31.65 -5.82 -20.33
C ASN A 61 32.31 -4.57 -19.74
N LYS A 62 33.56 -4.70 -19.25
CA LYS A 62 34.32 -3.61 -18.60
C LYS A 62 34.47 -2.33 -19.44
N THR A 63 34.24 -2.41 -20.75
CA THR A 63 34.33 -1.32 -21.71
C THR A 63 33.04 -0.53 -21.92
N GLU A 64 31.89 -1.05 -21.46
CA GLU A 64 30.58 -0.41 -21.62
C GLU A 64 30.18 0.40 -20.37
N ARG A 65 29.43 1.49 -20.56
CA ARG A 65 28.97 2.33 -19.45
C ARG A 65 27.75 1.70 -18.77
N GLY A 66 27.83 1.49 -17.47
CA GLY A 66 26.77 0.90 -16.64
C GLY A 66 27.06 -0.56 -16.29
N TRP A 67 26.29 -1.12 -15.35
CA TRP A 67 26.46 -2.50 -14.86
C TRP A 67 25.68 -3.55 -15.69
N TRP A 68 24.68 -3.09 -16.46
CA TRP A 68 23.75 -3.95 -17.18
C TRP A 68 23.28 -3.33 -18.48
N LYS A 69 23.11 -4.16 -19.50
CA LYS A 69 22.44 -3.84 -20.78
C LYS A 69 21.07 -4.51 -20.78
N ARG A 70 20.08 -3.83 -21.35
CA ARG A 70 18.71 -4.34 -21.51
C ARG A 70 18.41 -4.63 -22.97
N ASP A 71 17.88 -5.81 -23.25
CA ASP A 71 17.43 -6.23 -24.57
C ASP A 71 15.92 -6.50 -24.54
N TYR A 72 15.19 -5.79 -25.39
CA TYR A 72 13.73 -5.93 -25.47
C TYR A 72 13.38 -7.33 -25.99
N GLN A 73 12.46 -7.99 -25.28
CA GLN A 73 11.99 -9.33 -25.66
C GLN A 73 10.63 -9.22 -26.33
N GLU A 74 9.62 -8.79 -25.58
CA GLU A 74 8.24 -8.77 -26.04
C GLU A 74 7.37 -7.79 -25.25
N GLU A 75 6.15 -7.58 -25.73
CA GLU A 75 5.12 -6.89 -24.97
C GLU A 75 4.50 -7.87 -23.96
N TYR A 76 4.84 -7.68 -22.68
CA TYR A 76 4.42 -8.55 -21.59
C TYR A 76 2.93 -8.41 -21.26
N MET A 77 2.42 -7.18 -21.32
CA MET A 77 1.02 -6.88 -21.02
C MET A 77 0.51 -5.84 -22.02
N PRO A 78 -0.66 -6.07 -22.63
CA PRO A 78 -1.27 -5.11 -23.54
C PRO A 78 -1.65 -3.82 -22.81
N VAL A 79 -1.99 -2.80 -23.58
CA VAL A 79 -2.45 -1.52 -23.02
C VAL A 79 -3.81 -1.73 -22.34
N PHE A 80 -3.85 -1.49 -21.04
CA PHE A 80 -5.09 -1.37 -20.28
C PHE A 80 -5.41 0.10 -20.00
N ASN A 81 -6.66 0.47 -20.20
CA ASN A 81 -7.19 1.76 -19.79
C ASN A 81 -7.76 1.70 -18.37
N LYS A 82 -7.78 2.84 -17.69
CA LYS A 82 -8.50 2.97 -16.44
C LYS A 82 -9.99 2.65 -16.66
N GLY A 83 -10.52 1.72 -15.87
CA GLY A 83 -11.91 1.24 -16.01
C GLY A 83 -12.10 0.13 -17.05
N ASN A 84 -11.03 -0.49 -17.54
CA ASN A 84 -11.12 -1.65 -18.42
C ASN A 84 -11.98 -2.78 -17.79
N GLN A 85 -13.08 -3.16 -18.44
CA GLN A 85 -13.99 -4.19 -17.93
C GLN A 85 -13.32 -5.57 -17.86
N ALA A 86 -12.54 -5.96 -18.87
CA ALA A 86 -11.87 -7.26 -18.89
C ALA A 86 -10.88 -7.41 -17.72
N LEU A 87 -10.15 -6.35 -17.37
CA LEU A 87 -9.29 -6.34 -16.19
C LEU A 87 -10.09 -6.44 -14.89
N LEU A 88 -11.18 -5.68 -14.77
CA LEU A 88 -12.05 -5.70 -13.58
C LEU A 88 -12.70 -7.07 -13.35
N ASP A 89 -13.18 -7.69 -14.43
CA ASP A 89 -13.82 -9.00 -14.38
C ASP A 89 -12.81 -10.08 -14.02
N TYR A 90 -11.62 -10.06 -14.62
CA TYR A 90 -10.52 -10.95 -14.26
C TYR A 90 -10.14 -10.84 -12.76
N LEU A 91 -10.00 -9.62 -12.24
CA LEU A 91 -9.64 -9.40 -10.83
C LEU A 91 -10.78 -9.76 -9.87
N THR A 92 -12.03 -9.61 -10.31
CA THR A 92 -13.22 -10.01 -9.53
C THR A 92 -13.36 -11.53 -9.50
N GLU A 93 -13.18 -12.20 -10.64
CA GLU A 93 -13.24 -13.67 -10.78
C GLU A 93 -12.24 -14.34 -9.84
N ARG A 94 -11.01 -13.81 -9.78
CA ARG A 94 -9.96 -14.29 -8.87
C ARG A 94 -10.11 -13.80 -7.42
N ARG A 95 -11.21 -13.13 -7.08
CA ARG A 95 -11.54 -12.62 -5.73
C ARG A 95 -10.47 -11.68 -5.13
N ILE A 96 -9.75 -10.97 -5.98
CA ILE A 96 -8.73 -10.00 -5.56
C ILE A 96 -9.41 -8.68 -5.18
N ILE A 97 -10.36 -8.26 -6.02
CA ILE A 97 -11.17 -7.06 -5.79
C ILE A 97 -12.57 -7.49 -5.44
N THR A 98 -13.13 -6.89 -4.39
CA THR A 98 -14.53 -7.11 -4.02
C THR A 98 -15.41 -6.00 -4.58
N LYS A 99 -16.42 -6.35 -5.38
CA LYS A 99 -17.42 -5.39 -5.88
C LYS A 99 -18.24 -4.75 -4.74
N LYS A 100 -18.50 -5.50 -3.66
CA LYS A 100 -19.22 -5.02 -2.46
C LYS A 100 -18.24 -4.47 -1.43
N LYS A 101 -18.24 -3.14 -1.24
CA LYS A 101 -17.45 -2.54 -0.16
C LYS A 101 -17.97 -3.01 1.20
N SER A 102 -17.08 -3.45 2.09
CA SER A 102 -17.52 -3.97 3.40
C SER A 102 -18.09 -2.85 4.27
N LYS A 103 -19.21 -3.14 4.95
CA LYS A 103 -19.83 -2.20 5.90
C LYS A 103 -18.90 -1.86 7.05
N PHE A 104 -17.99 -2.76 7.40
CA PHE A 104 -16.98 -2.56 8.45
C PHE A 104 -15.93 -1.51 8.06
N ILE A 105 -15.39 -1.59 6.85
CA ILE A 105 -14.38 -0.64 6.34
C ILE A 105 -15.01 0.75 6.10
N ASN A 106 -16.28 0.81 5.70
CA ASN A 106 -17.00 2.07 5.47
C ASN A 106 -17.77 2.57 6.69
N GLY A 107 -17.79 1.80 7.78
CA GLY A 107 -18.46 2.17 9.01
C GLY A 107 -17.65 3.19 9.83
N PRO A 108 -18.22 3.68 10.94
CA PRO A 108 -17.56 4.65 11.81
C PRO A 108 -16.19 4.15 12.29
N LEU A 109 -16.07 2.89 12.69
CA LEU A 109 -14.80 2.27 13.09
C LEU A 109 -13.74 2.32 11.97
N GLY A 110 -14.12 2.01 10.73
CA GLY A 110 -13.20 2.08 9.60
C GLY A 110 -12.69 3.50 9.32
N ILE A 111 -13.52 4.51 9.57
CA ILE A 111 -13.10 5.93 9.45
C ILE A 111 -12.09 6.27 10.55
N TYR A 112 -12.35 5.88 11.80
CA TYR A 112 -11.40 6.11 12.90
C TYR A 112 -10.07 5.40 12.64
N LEU A 113 -10.10 4.11 12.27
CA LEU A 113 -8.89 3.33 11.97
C LEU A 113 -8.04 3.97 10.87
N ARG A 114 -8.66 4.45 9.77
CA ARG A 114 -7.93 5.19 8.72
C ARG A 114 -7.32 6.49 9.24
N ARG A 115 -8.04 7.21 10.11
CA ARG A 115 -7.54 8.46 10.70
C ARG A 115 -6.35 8.19 11.60
N TRP A 116 -6.42 7.16 12.45
CA TRP A 116 -5.31 6.70 13.28
C TRP A 116 -4.11 6.24 12.45
N HIS A 117 -4.34 5.39 11.44
CA HIS A 117 -3.30 4.91 10.56
C HIS A 117 -2.57 6.06 9.84
N ARG A 118 -3.30 7.09 9.39
CA ARG A 118 -2.70 8.27 8.77
C ARG A 118 -1.85 9.09 9.75
N LEU A 119 -2.26 9.19 11.01
CA LEU A 119 -1.47 9.86 12.04
C LEU A 119 -0.20 9.07 12.36
N THR A 120 -0.24 7.73 12.22
CA THR A 120 0.92 6.87 12.51
C THR A 120 1.93 6.75 11.37
N LYS A 121 1.57 7.13 10.14
CA LYS A 121 2.46 6.99 8.97
C LYS A 121 3.72 7.85 8.98
N GLY A 122 3.75 8.94 9.76
CA GLY A 122 4.87 9.90 9.79
C GLY A 122 5.70 9.91 11.07
N LEU A 123 5.40 9.01 12.01
CA LEU A 123 6.02 8.97 13.33
C LEU A 123 6.81 7.67 13.45
N ASP A 124 8.11 7.79 13.76
CA ASP A 124 8.95 6.63 14.03
C ASP A 124 8.34 5.81 15.17
N ALA A 125 8.44 4.48 15.06
CA ALA A 125 7.89 3.55 16.06
C ALA A 125 8.35 3.89 17.48
N PHE A 126 9.57 4.41 17.62
CA PHE A 126 10.11 4.91 18.88
C PHE A 126 9.35 6.12 19.43
N SER A 127 9.03 7.12 18.60
CA SER A 127 8.26 8.30 19.01
C SER A 127 6.89 7.90 19.55
N PHE A 128 6.25 6.91 18.94
CA PHE A 128 5.01 6.34 19.46
C PHE A 128 5.16 5.70 20.83
N LEU A 129 6.16 4.82 20.99
CA LEU A 129 6.41 4.16 22.26
C LEU A 129 6.70 5.15 23.37
N PHE A 130 7.47 6.20 23.10
CA PHE A 130 7.76 7.25 24.08
C PHE A 130 6.53 8.08 24.44
N THR A 131 5.72 8.52 23.47
CA THR A 131 4.46 9.23 23.79
C THR A 131 3.49 8.38 24.61
N PHE A 132 3.38 7.09 24.30
CA PHE A 132 2.53 6.16 25.06
C PHE A 132 3.06 5.91 26.46
N ALA A 133 4.37 5.70 26.60
CA ALA A 133 5.03 5.53 27.90
C ALA A 133 4.88 6.78 28.78
N ILE A 134 5.09 7.98 28.22
CA ILE A 134 4.91 9.25 28.94
C ILE A 134 3.45 9.40 29.39
N PHE A 135 2.47 9.08 28.55
CA PHE A 135 1.06 9.12 28.93
C PHE A 135 0.74 8.17 30.10
N LEU A 136 1.28 6.95 30.07
CA LEU A 136 1.10 5.98 31.17
C LEU A 136 1.77 6.46 32.46
N ILE A 137 2.97 7.01 32.39
CA ILE A 137 3.70 7.57 33.54
C ILE A 137 2.92 8.74 34.14
N VAL A 138 2.47 9.69 33.31
CA VAL A 138 1.66 10.83 33.77
C VAL A 138 0.37 10.36 34.43
N LYS A 139 -0.31 9.36 33.85
CA LYS A 139 -1.51 8.77 34.45
C LYS A 139 -1.21 8.10 35.80
N ALA A 140 -0.11 7.37 35.92
CA ALA A 140 0.31 6.74 37.17
C ALA A 140 0.64 7.79 38.24
N ILE A 141 1.36 8.87 37.88
CA ILE A 141 1.66 9.99 38.79
C ILE A 141 0.38 10.70 39.22
N HIS A 142 -0.54 10.97 38.30
CA HIS A 142 -1.83 11.59 38.62
C HIS A 142 -2.67 10.71 39.57
N GLN A 143 -2.70 9.40 39.35
CA GLN A 143 -3.40 8.45 40.20
C GLN A 143 -2.76 8.29 41.59
N TRP A 144 -1.44 8.48 41.67
CA TRP A 144 -0.70 8.51 42.94
C TRP A 144 -0.92 9.81 43.73
N PHE A 145 -1.04 10.95 43.03
CA PHE A 145 -1.27 12.26 43.66
C PHE A 145 -2.75 12.49 44.04
N TYR A 146 -3.68 11.89 43.29
CA TYR A 146 -5.11 11.90 43.59
C TYR A 146 -5.62 10.47 43.79
N PRO A 147 -5.24 9.79 44.88
CA PRO A 147 -5.88 8.53 45.24
C PRO A 147 -7.35 8.82 45.51
N HIS A 148 -8.26 8.07 44.88
CA HIS A 148 -9.70 8.22 45.13
C HIS A 148 -9.96 8.18 46.64
N HIS A 149 -10.38 9.31 47.22
CA HIS A 149 -10.89 9.35 48.58
C HIS A 149 -12.14 8.47 48.65
N PHE A 150 -11.95 7.25 49.12
CA PHE A 150 -13.03 6.38 49.57
C PHE A 150 -13.64 7.06 50.81
N HIS A 151 -14.80 7.71 50.65
CA HIS A 151 -15.62 8.12 51.79
C HIS A 151 -16.43 6.89 52.24
N PRO A 152 -16.20 6.32 53.43
CA PRO A 152 -17.18 5.41 53.99
C PRO A 152 -18.43 6.23 54.34
N PHE A 153 -19.58 5.80 53.84
CA PHE A 153 -20.87 6.20 54.39
C PHE A 153 -20.91 5.67 55.82
N ASN A 154 -20.94 6.58 56.80
CA ASN A 154 -21.34 6.23 58.16
C ASN A 154 -22.86 6.38 58.24
N ASP A 155 -23.48 5.37 58.87
CA ASP A 155 -24.89 5.31 59.28
C ASP A 155 -25.32 6.50 60.17
#